data_AF-A0A653AA87-F1
#
_entry.id   AF-A0A653AA87-F1
#
_cell.length_a   1.000
_cell.length_b   1.000
_cell.length_c   1.000
_cell.angle_alpha   90.00
_cell.angle_beta   90.00
_cell.angle_gamma   90.00
#
_symmetry.space_group_name_H-M   'P 1'
#
loop_
_entity.id
_entity.type
_entity.pdbx_description
1 polymer ?
#
loop_
_entity_poly.entity_id
_entity_poly.type
_entity_poly.pdbx_seq_one_letter_code
_entity_poly.pdbx_strand_id
1 'polypeptide(L)' 'MNAYQIKRLAWQACWEGVIEIECPLCGAEITIEPDAEDIYCPDCGKSTGKNPLVVLGII' A
#
# COMPACT_ATOMS: atom_id res chain seq x y z
N MET A 1 7.12 -6.13 -7.23
CA MET A 1 5.87 -6.72 -6.72
C MET A 1 5.46 -7.85 -7.67
N ASN A 2 4.97 -8.98 -7.14
CA ASN A 2 4.53 -10.13 -7.96
C ASN A 2 2.99 -10.22 -8.02
N ALA A 3 2.46 -11.13 -8.85
CA ALA A 3 1.03 -11.31 -9.03
C ALA A 3 0.27 -11.70 -7.75
N TYR A 4 0.92 -12.41 -6.82
CA TYR A 4 0.31 -12.77 -5.54
C TYR A 4 0.11 -11.53 -4.65
N GLN A 5 1.13 -10.67 -4.57
CA GLN A 5 1.05 -9.42 -3.80
C GLN A 5 -0.04 -8.50 -4.33
N ILE A 6 -0.18 -8.37 -5.66
CA ILE A 6 -1.25 -7.56 -6.27
C ILE A 6 -2.63 -8.09 -5.89
N LYS A 7 -2.84 -9.41 -6.02
CA LYS A 7 -4.11 -10.05 -5.66
C LYS A 7 -4.44 -9.86 -4.19
N ARG A 8 -3.44 -9.93 -3.30
CA ARG A 8 -3.61 -9.69 -1.87
C ARG A 8 -4.08 -8.25 -1.62
N LEU A 9 -3.35 -7.26 -2.14
CA LEU A 9 -3.70 -5.85 -1.94
C LEU A 9 -5.08 -5.51 -2.50
N ALA A 10 -5.42 -6.01 -3.69
CA ALA A 10 -6.73 -5.81 -4.29
C ALA A 10 -7.85 -6.45 -3.44
N TRP A 11 -7.59 -7.61 -2.84
CA TRP A 11 -8.54 -8.24 -1.93
C TRP A 11 -8.73 -7.42 -0.65
N GLN A 12 -7.65 -6.96 -0.01
CA GLN A 12 -7.73 -6.10 1.18
C GLN A 12 -8.51 -4.81 0.86
N ALA A 13 -8.21 -4.18 -0.27
CA ALA A 13 -8.93 -2.99 -0.73
C ALA A 13 -10.44 -3.21 -0.85
N CYS A 14 -10.87 -4.31 -1.47
CA CYS A 14 -12.30 -4.59 -1.68
C CYS A 14 -13.04 -5.08 -0.43
N TRP A 15 -12.36 -5.81 0.48
CA TRP A 15 -13.02 -6.53 1.57
C TRP A 15 -12.70 -5.98 2.96
N GLU A 16 -11.51 -5.42 3.16
CA GLU A 16 -11.05 -4.87 4.44
C GLU A 16 -11.11 -3.33 4.47
N GLY A 17 -11.21 -2.68 3.31
CA GLY A 17 -11.28 -1.22 3.18
C GLY A 17 -9.97 -0.51 3.50
N VAL A 18 -8.87 -1.25 3.59
CA VAL A 18 -7.50 -0.77 3.77
C VAL A 18 -6.54 -1.66 2.98
N ILE A 19 -5.31 -1.22 2.79
CA ILE A 19 -4.24 -2.08 2.29
C ILE A 19 -3.01 -1.99 3.19
N GLU A 20 -2.30 -3.11 3.30
CA GLU A 20 -1.09 -3.23 4.13
C GLU A 20 0.14 -3.44 3.25
N ILE A 21 1.10 -2.55 3.40
CA ILE A 21 2.34 -2.54 2.63
C ILE A 21 3.55 -2.36 3.55
N GLU A 22 4.66 -2.96 3.17
CA GLU A 22 5.90 -2.83 3.92
C GLU A 22 6.64 -1.55 3.50
N CYS A 23 7.08 -0.77 4.47
CA CYS A 23 7.94 0.38 4.25
C CYS A 23 9.29 -0.08 3.68
N PRO A 24 9.67 0.33 2.45
CA PRO A 24 10.94 -0.09 1.85
C PRO A 24 12.17 0.51 2.54
N LEU A 25 11.98 1.48 3.46
CA LEU A 25 13.06 2.20 4.13
C LEU A 25 13.36 1.67 5.53
N CYS A 26 12.34 1.22 6.27
CA CYS A 26 12.51 0.77 7.66
C CYS A 26 11.91 -0.60 7.96
N GLY A 27 11.16 -1.20 7.03
CA GLY A 27 10.52 -2.51 7.19
C GLY A 27 9.25 -2.51 8.03
N ALA A 28 8.80 -1.35 8.54
CA ALA A 28 7.52 -1.26 9.25
C ALA A 28 6.33 -1.51 8.30
N GLU A 29 5.27 -2.12 8.82
CA GLU A 29 4.01 -2.27 8.11
C GLU A 29 3.23 -0.95 8.13
N ILE A 30 2.73 -0.54 6.97
CA ILE A 30 1.96 0.68 6.78
C ILE A 30 0.56 0.28 6.32
N THR A 31 -0.44 0.66 7.09
CA THR A 31 -1.85 0.54 6.71
C THR A 31 -2.32 1.87 6.12
N ILE A 32 -2.90 1.83 4.92
CA ILE A 32 -3.40 3.02 4.23
C ILE A 32 -4.78 2.77 3.62
N GLU A 33 -5.49 3.86 3.31
CA GLU A 33 -6.72 3.80 2.51
C GLU A 33 -6.41 3.31 1.08
N PRO A 34 -7.30 2.50 0.47
CA PRO A 34 -7.02 1.88 -0.82
C PRO A 34 -6.84 2.86 -1.98
N ASP A 35 -7.47 4.03 -1.91
CA ASP A 35 -7.46 5.12 -2.90
C ASP A 35 -6.45 6.23 -2.57
N ALA A 36 -5.69 6.10 -1.47
CA ALA A 36 -4.62 7.03 -1.14
C ALA A 36 -3.58 7.06 -2.27
N GLU A 37 -3.24 8.24 -2.80
CA GLU A 37 -2.25 8.36 -3.88
C GLU A 37 -0.81 8.22 -3.37
N ASP A 38 -0.51 8.91 -2.27
CA ASP A 38 0.81 8.99 -1.67
C ASP A 38 0.85 8.23 -0.34
N ILE A 39 2.00 7.61 -0.08
CA ILE A 39 2.22 6.79 1.11
C ILE A 39 3.23 7.48 2.02
N TYR A 40 2.86 7.59 3.29
CA TYR A 40 3.71 8.08 4.35
C TYR A 40 3.90 7.00 5.41
N CYS A 41 5.14 6.77 5.83
CA CYS A 41 5.46 5.84 6.90
C CYS A 41 5.47 6.56 8.25
N PRO A 42 4.57 6.21 9.19
CA PRO A 42 4.53 6.85 10.51
C PRO A 42 5.74 6.49 11.39
N ASP A 43 6.33 5.32 11.20
CA ASP A 43 7.46 4.85 12.03
C ASP A 43 8.77 5.57 11.76
N CYS A 44 9.14 5.72 10.48
CA CYS A 44 10.38 6.38 10.10
C CYS A 44 10.20 7.84 9.66
N GLY A 45 8.94 8.29 9.55
CA GLY A 45 8.56 9.66 9.21
C GLY A 45 8.85 10.07 7.76
N LYS A 46 9.06 9.11 6.85
CA LYS A 46 9.42 9.35 5.45
C LYS A 46 8.27 9.01 4.51
N SER A 47 8.15 9.75 3.41
CA SER A 47 7.31 9.34 2.29
C SER A 47 7.93 8.14 1.57
N THR A 48 7.13 7.12 1.29
CA THR A 48 7.57 5.85 0.69
C THR A 48 7.18 5.71 -0.77
N GLY A 49 6.59 6.75 -1.37
CA GLY A 49 6.18 6.79 -2.77
C GLY A 49 4.67 6.66 -2.94
N LYS A 50 4.25 6.09 -4.08
CA LYS A 50 2.84 6.01 -4.49
C LYS A 50 2.21 4.66 -4.22
N ASN A 51 0.91 4.66 -3.96
CA ASN A 51 0.11 3.46 -3.79
C ASN A 51 0.16 2.56 -5.04
N PRO A 52 0.55 1.29 -4.90
CA PRO A 52 0.69 0.39 -6.03
C PRO A 52 -0.63 0.11 -6.76
N LEU A 53 -1.79 0.14 -6.10
CA LEU A 53 -3.08 -0.09 -6.76
C LEU A 53 -3.46 1.07 -7.68
N VAL A 54 -3.21 2.31 -7.24
CA VAL A 54 -3.41 3.54 -8.03
C VAL A 54 -2.44 3.56 -9.22
N VAL A 55 -1.16 3.26 -8.99
CA VAL A 55 -0.14 3.23 -10.07
C VAL A 55 -0.47 2.19 -11.14
N LEU A 56 -1.11 1.08 -10.76
CA LEU A 56 -1.55 0.03 -11.68
C LEU A 56 -2.92 0.30 -12.32
N GLY A 57 -3.63 1.35 -11.91
CA GLY A 57 -4.99 1.66 -12.38
C GLY A 57 -6.02 0.59 -12.02
N ILE A 58 -5.82 -0.08 -10.88
CA ILE A 58 -6.77 -1.07 -10.34
C ILE A 58 -7.89 -0.36 -9.59
N ILE A 59 -7.55 0.76 -8.94
CA ILE A 59 -8.44 1.69 -8.25
C ILE A 59 -8.23 3.07 -8.88
#